data_AF-A0A434BXM6-F1
#
_entry.id   AF-A0A434BXM6-F1
#
_cell.length_a   1.000
_cell.length_b   1.000
_cell.length_c   1.000
_cell.angle_alpha   90.00
_cell.angle_beta   90.00
_cell.angle_gamma   90.00
#
_symmetry.space_group_name_H-M   'P 1'
#
loop_
_entity.id
_entity.type
_entity.pdbx_description
1 polymer ?
#
loop_
_entity_poly.entity_id
_entity_poly.type
_entity_poly.pdbx_seq_one_letter_code
_entity_poly.pdbx_strand_id
1 'polypeptide(L)'
;LRILYNLIPVKSEIFVECGNVKNYWYDNPLFIFDDTLLHRSVNEYDGRRYCVFMDIIRPSPVPRLIAGMLSIVSVSVERINSMFYKNWKMIGSTKPKNAGTT
;
A
#
# COMPACT_ATOMS: atom_id res chain seq x y z
N LEU A 1 -2.28 6.64 -9.29
CA LEU A 1 -2.89 7.50 -8.25
C LEU A 1 -2.44 6.94 -6.92
N ARG A 2 -2.28 7.81 -5.92
CA ARG A 2 -1.91 7.42 -4.57
C ARG A 2 -3.05 7.72 -3.62
N ILE A 3 -3.40 6.72 -2.82
CA ILE A 3 -4.28 6.85 -1.67
C ILE A 3 -3.39 7.01 -0.44
N LEU A 4 -3.62 8.07 0.31
CA LEU A 4 -3.05 8.28 1.62
C LEU A 4 -4.15 8.32 2.66
N TYR A 5 -3.99 7.51 3.71
CA TYR A 5 -4.91 7.50 4.83
C TYR A 5 -4.16 7.72 6.15
N ASN A 6 -4.49 8.80 6.86
CA ASN A 6 -3.98 9.08 8.19
C ASN A 6 -4.83 8.34 9.23
N LEU A 7 -4.23 7.34 9.87
CA LEU A 7 -4.92 6.44 10.80
C LEU A 7 -5.32 7.15 12.10
N ILE A 8 -4.55 8.16 12.50
CA ILE A 8 -4.76 8.91 13.73
C ILE A 8 -4.78 10.40 13.37
N PRO A 9 -5.94 10.95 12.96
CA PRO A 9 -6.07 12.38 12.71
C PRO A 9 -5.90 13.17 14.02
N VAL A 10 -4.99 14.14 13.99
CA VAL A 10 -4.69 15.05 15.09
C VAL A 10 -4.82 16.48 14.58
N LYS A 11 -5.35 17.37 15.42
CA LYS A 11 -5.53 18.78 15.08
C LYS A 11 -4.20 19.53 15.24
N SER A 12 -3.44 19.60 14.16
CA SER A 12 -2.14 20.30 14.06
C SER A 12 -1.87 20.69 12.60
N GLU A 13 -0.76 21.40 12.34
CA GLU A 13 -0.33 21.81 10.99
C GLU A 13 0.24 20.63 10.19
N ILE A 14 -0.63 19.66 9.95
CA ILE A 14 -0.35 18.47 9.17
C ILE A 14 -1.27 18.47 7.96
N PHE A 15 -0.69 18.61 6.77
CA PHE A 15 -1.44 18.64 5.53
C PHE A 15 -0.65 18.06 4.37
N VAL A 16 -1.36 17.76 3.29
CA VAL A 16 -0.77 17.51 1.98
C VAL A 16 -1.36 18.48 0.98
N GLU A 17 -0.51 19.03 0.14
CA GLU A 17 -0.88 19.95 -0.92
C GLU A 17 -0.47 19.32 -2.25
N CYS A 18 -1.40 19.23 -3.19
CA CYS A 18 -1.17 18.69 -4.52
C CYS A 18 -1.82 19.62 -5.55
N GLY A 19 -1.00 20.22 -6.42
CA GLY A 19 -1.45 21.30 -7.29
C GLY A 19 -2.06 22.45 -6.49
N ASN A 20 -3.34 22.77 -6.76
CA ASN A 20 -4.07 23.86 -6.10
C ASN A 20 -4.94 23.38 -4.92
N VAL A 21 -4.81 22.12 -4.51
CA VAL A 21 -5.63 21.52 -3.45
C VAL A 21 -4.77 21.28 -2.22
N LYS A 22 -5.14 21.91 -1.10
CA LYS A 22 -4.56 21.67 0.23
C LYS A 22 -5.54 20.85 1.07
N ASN A 23 -5.12 19.67 1.52
CA ASN A 23 -5.89 18.74 2.32
C ASN A 23 -5.26 18.59 3.72
N TYR A 24 -5.96 19.09 4.74
CA TYR A 24 -5.58 18.89 6.14
C TYR A 24 -6.00 17.49 6.61
N TRP A 25 -5.10 16.77 7.26
CA TRP A 25 -5.37 15.38 7.68
C TRP A 25 -6.36 15.27 8.83
N TYR A 26 -6.54 16.33 9.60
CA TYR A 26 -7.55 16.39 10.66
C TYR A 26 -8.97 16.42 10.08
N ASP A 27 -9.18 17.26 9.06
CA ASP A 27 -10.49 17.47 8.45
C ASP A 27 -10.86 16.33 7.50
N ASN A 28 -9.87 15.85 6.74
CA ASN A 28 -10.05 14.73 5.82
C ASN A 28 -8.86 13.75 5.92
N PRO A 29 -9.00 12.66 6.69
CA PRO A 29 -7.92 11.72 6.92
C PRO A 29 -7.59 10.88 5.68
N LEU A 30 -8.47 10.82 4.67
CA LEU A 30 -8.26 10.06 3.43
C LEU A 30 -8.14 10.99 2.23
N PHE A 31 -7.00 10.96 1.55
CA PHE A 31 -6.76 11.77 0.37
C PHE A 31 -6.26 10.92 -0.79
N ILE A 32 -6.95 11.01 -1.93
CA ILE A 32 -6.57 10.36 -3.18
C ILE A 32 -6.10 11.43 -4.13
N PHE A 33 -4.86 11.35 -4.58
CA PHE A 33 -4.29 12.33 -5.49
C PHE A 33 -3.36 11.69 -6.51
N ASP A 34 -2.99 12.50 -7.49
CA ASP A 34 -2.00 12.14 -8.48
C ASP A 34 -0.62 12.58 -8.00
N ASP A 35 0.19 11.62 -7.54
CA ASP A 35 1.52 11.88 -7.01
C ASP A 35 2.55 12.22 -8.09
N THR A 36 2.19 12.09 -9.36
CA THR A 36 3.01 12.57 -10.48
C THR A 36 2.96 14.09 -10.62
N LEU A 37 1.97 14.75 -9.99
CA LEU A 37 1.90 16.21 -9.93
C LEU A 37 2.80 16.74 -8.80
N LEU A 38 3.16 18.02 -8.88
CA LEU A 38 3.90 18.69 -7.82
C LEU A 38 3.07 18.63 -6.52
N HIS A 39 3.63 18.01 -5.50
CA HIS A 39 2.98 17.85 -4.21
C HIS A 39 3.96 18.10 -3.07
N ARG A 40 3.42 18.55 -1.95
CA ARG A 40 4.14 18.85 -0.70
C ARG A 40 3.36 18.25 0.46
N SER A 41 4.02 17.44 1.28
CA SER A 41 3.46 16.94 2.54
C SER A 41 4.17 17.64 3.71
N VAL A 42 3.40 18.22 4.63
CA VAL A 42 3.90 18.90 5.82
C VAL A 42 3.45 18.13 7.07
N ASN A 43 4.34 18.02 8.05
CA ASN A 43 4.08 17.34 9.33
C ASN A 43 4.68 18.13 10.50
N GLU A 44 4.03 19.22 10.88
CA GLU A 44 4.38 20.00 12.08
C GLU A 44 3.67 19.41 13.31
N TYR A 45 4.04 18.17 13.64
CA TYR A 45 3.53 17.46 14.81
C TYR A 45 4.65 16.62 15.41
N ASP A 46 4.93 16.86 16.69
CA ASP A 46 6.03 16.21 17.42
C ASP A 46 5.76 14.73 17.74
N GLY A 47 4.51 14.29 17.61
CA GLY A 47 4.10 12.90 17.84
C GLY A 47 4.26 12.00 16.61
N ARG A 48 4.12 10.70 16.83
CA ARG A 48 4.13 9.72 15.73
C ARG A 48 2.83 9.82 14.94
N ARG A 49 2.96 9.88 13.60
CA ARG A 49 1.85 9.80 12.65
C ARG A 49 1.89 8.46 11.92
N TYR A 50 0.78 7.74 11.94
CA TYR A 50 0.65 6.48 11.23
C TYR A 50 -0.18 6.68 9.97
N CYS A 51 0.44 6.50 8.81
CA CYS A 51 -0.21 6.66 7.51
C CYS A 51 -0.11 5.40 6.68
N VAL A 52 -1.20 5.06 6.00
CA VAL A 52 -1.22 4.03 4.96
C VAL A 52 -0.99 4.70 3.61
N PHE A 53 -0.01 4.19 2.88
CA PHE A 53 0.29 4.56 1.50
C PHE A 53 -0.14 3.40 0.61
N MET A 54 -1.07 3.64 -0.30
CA MET A 54 -1.55 2.63 -1.24
C MET A 54 -1.56 3.21 -2.65
N ASP A 55 -0.76 2.61 -3.52
CA ASP A 55 -0.78 2.94 -4.95
C ASP A 55 -1.89 2.16 -5.64
N ILE A 56 -2.68 2.88 -6.42
CA ILE A 56 -3.72 2.31 -7.27
C ILE A 56 -3.50 2.72 -8.71
N ILE A 57 -3.96 1.85 -9.60
CA ILE A 57 -3.91 2.10 -11.03
C ILE A 57 -4.88 3.22 -11.37
N ARG A 58 -4.42 4.13 -12.23
CA ARG A 58 -5.24 5.24 -12.72
C ARG A 58 -6.46 4.68 -13.46
N PRO A 59 -7.68 5.17 -13.19
CA PRO A 59 -8.84 4.88 -14.03
C PRO A 59 -8.50 5.16 -15.50
N SER A 60 -8.76 4.18 -16.35
CA SER A 60 -8.38 4.22 -17.77
C SER A 60 -9.62 3.98 -18.63
N PRO A 61 -9.69 4.57 -19.84
CA PRO A 61 -10.73 4.26 -20.82
C PRO A 61 -10.77 2.77 -21.22
N VAL A 62 -9.67 2.03 -21.03
CA VAL A 62 -9.52 0.61 -21.42
C VAL A 62 -9.21 -0.27 -20.20
N PRO A 63 -10.09 -0.33 -19.18
CA PRO A 63 -9.78 -0.97 -17.90
C PRO A 63 -9.53 -2.48 -18.04
N ARG A 64 -10.23 -3.15 -18.97
CA ARG A 64 -10.07 -4.60 -19.22
C ARG A 64 -8.69 -4.94 -19.77
N LEU A 65 -8.15 -4.10 -20.65
CA LEU A 65 -6.82 -4.31 -21.22
C LEU A 65 -5.76 -4.21 -20.12
N ILE A 66 -5.85 -3.17 -19.28
CA ILE A 66 -4.92 -2.99 -18.16
C ILE A 66 -5.03 -4.15 -17.16
N ALA A 67 -6.24 -4.57 -16.81
CA ALA A 67 -6.45 -5.72 -15.94
C ALA A 67 -5.85 -7.02 -16.52
N GLY A 68 -5.97 -7.24 -17.83
CA GLY A 68 -5.34 -8.36 -18.52
C GLY A 68 -3.81 -8.30 -18.51
N MET A 69 -3.22 -7.11 -18.68
CA MET A 69 -1.76 -6.94 -18.57
C MET A 69 -1.27 -7.21 -17.14
N LEU A 70 -2.00 -6.74 -16.13
CA LEU A 70 -1.67 -7.01 -14.73
C LEU A 70 -1.72 -8.49 -14.41
N SER A 71 -2.74 -9.23 -14.87
CA SER A 71 -2.85 -10.65 -14.58
C SER A 71 -1.69 -11.45 -15.15
N ILE A 72 -1.22 -11.09 -16.35
CA ILE A 72 -0.02 -11.67 -16.96
C ILE A 72 1.21 -11.42 -16.06
N VAL A 73 1.38 -10.20 -15.57
CA VAL A 73 2.48 -9.86 -14.66
C VAL A 73 2.37 -10.63 -13.35
N SER A 74 1.18 -10.68 -12.74
CA SER A 74 0.93 -11.40 -11.48
C SER A 74 1.28 -12.87 -11.59
N VAL A 75 0.76 -13.57 -12.61
CA VAL A 75 1.05 -14.99 -12.84
C VAL A 75 2.54 -15.22 -13.09
N SER A 76 3.18 -14.31 -13.82
CA SER A 76 4.63 -14.40 -14.10
C SER A 76 5.45 -14.27 -12.81
N VAL A 77 5.14 -13.30 -11.97
CA VAL A 77 5.80 -13.07 -10.66
C VAL A 77 5.56 -14.25 -9.72
N GLU A 78 4.32 -14.75 -9.63
CA GLU A 78 4.00 -15.93 -8.81
C GLU A 78 4.80 -17.15 -9.25
N ARG A 79 4.95 -17.37 -10.56
CA ARG A 79 5.74 -18.48 -11.09
C ARG A 79 7.23 -18.33 -10.79
N ILE A 80 7.78 -17.12 -10.88
CA ILE A 80 9.17 -16.82 -10.50
C ILE A 80 9.39 -17.06 -9.01
N ASN A 81 8.49 -16.53 -8.16
CA ASN A 81 8.55 -16.74 -6.72
C ASN A 81 8.46 -18.23 -6.37
N SER A 82 7.53 -18.96 -6.99
CA SER A 82 7.39 -20.40 -6.79
C SER A 82 8.67 -21.14 -7.15
N MET A 83 9.33 -20.82 -8.27
CA MET A 83 10.62 -21.42 -8.64
C MET A 83 11.75 -21.01 -7.70
N PHE A 84 11.78 -19.75 -7.27
CA PHE A 84 12.80 -19.23 -6.35
C PHE A 84 12.72 -19.93 -4.99
N TYR A 85 11.53 -20.00 -4.40
CA TYR A 85 11.30 -20.65 -3.11
C TYR A 85 11.29 -22.17 -3.17
N LYS A 86 11.17 -22.80 -4.36
CA LYS A 86 11.18 -24.26 -4.51
C LYS A 86 12.42 -24.92 -3.91
N ASN A 87 13.56 -24.22 -3.95
CA ASN A 87 14.84 -24.72 -3.43
C ASN A 87 15.18 -24.19 -2.03
N TRP A 88 14.32 -23.37 -1.42
CA TRP A 88 14.53 -22.83 -0.09
C TRP A 88 13.96 -23.79 0.96
N LYS A 89 14.83 -24.26 1.87
CA LYS A 89 14.42 -25.08 3.02
C LYS A 89 14.01 -24.13 4.14
N MET A 90 12.72 -24.04 4.44
CA MET A 90 12.21 -23.22 5.55
C MET A 90 12.79 -23.72 6.87
N ILE A 91 13.71 -22.95 7.47
CA ILE A 91 14.31 -23.25 8.77
C ILE A 91 13.28 -22.88 9.84
N GLY A 92 12.83 -23.86 10.65
CA GLY A 92 11.96 -23.62 11.81
C GLY A 92 10.55 -24.22 11.75
N SER A 93 10.15 -24.94 10.68
CA SER A 93 8.89 -25.68 10.66
C SER A 93 9.00 -26.99 11.45
N THR A 94 9.01 -26.89 12.77
CA THR A 94 8.84 -28.06 13.65
C THR A 94 7.42 -28.60 13.42
N LYS A 95 7.29 -29.73 12.71
CA LYS A 95 6.00 -30.44 12.63
C LYS A 95 5.52 -30.72 14.06
N PRO A 96 4.27 -30.35 14.45
CA PRO A 96 3.75 -30.80 15.73
C PRO A 96 3.71 -32.32 15.72
N LYS A 97 4.37 -32.95 16.70
CA LYS A 97 4.20 -34.38 16.98
C LYS A 97 2.74 -34.57 17.34
N ASN A 98 2.03 -35.43 16.60
CA ASN A 98 0.73 -35.91 17.00
C ASN A 98 0.86 -36.50 18.41
N ALA A 99 0.29 -35.82 19.40
CA ALA A 99 0.11 -36.38 20.73
C ALA A 99 -0.93 -37.49 20.59
N GLY A 100 -0.48 -38.74 20.70
CA GLY A 100 -1.37 -39.89 20.78
C GLY A 100 -2.17 -39.79 22.08
N THR A 101 -3.50 -39.76 21.96
CA THR A 101 -4.41 -39.95 23.08
C THR A 101 -4.46 -41.44 23.40
N THR A 102 -3.85 -41.83 24.52
CA THR A 102 -4.18 -43.05 25.27
C THR A 102 -5.37 -42.80 26.17
#